data_AF-A0A507BJK2-F1
#
_entry.id   AF-A0A507BJK2-F1
#
_cell.length_a   1.000
_cell.length_b   1.000
_cell.length_c   1.000
_cell.angle_alpha   90.00
_cell.angle_beta   90.00
_cell.angle_gamma   90.00
#
_symmetry.space_group_name_H-M   'P 1'
#
loop_
_entity.id
_entity.type
_entity.pdbx_description
1 polymer ?
#
loop_
_entity_poly.entity_id
_entity_poly.type
_entity_poly.pdbx_seq_one_letter_code
_entity_poly.pdbx_strand_id
1 'polypeptide(L)'
;MALVHRKQRSIYIQTVQALEEGQSIQDFNWQTDGYLSFEVYEGFNAWSGRVRRQEYRKDWPHDGEQHDLSRFDELIKILRPIPKDKIYPEFPAEELTRYKPEQDRNTHGPYLKAPKLGHYQEGRDDLAVRMLNEARIYESILRSPHSNLVKYLGCVVEESRVVRLALRRYTKSLDDYCQGEMLDQSTFQWLVDCLD
;
A
#
# COMPACT_ATOMS: atom_id res chain seq x y z
N MET A 1 6.41 24.00 -3.48
CA MET A 1 5.58 23.10 -4.31
C MET A 1 6.19 21.71 -4.31
N ALA A 2 5.78 20.82 -3.40
CA ALA A 2 6.13 19.41 -3.51
C ALA A 2 5.27 18.80 -4.63
N LEU A 3 5.81 18.82 -5.84
CA LEU A 3 5.27 18.08 -6.99
C LEU A 3 5.18 16.61 -6.57
N VAL A 4 3.97 16.10 -6.36
CA VAL A 4 3.73 14.66 -6.33
C VAL A 4 4.36 14.12 -7.61
N HIS A 5 5.43 13.34 -7.48
CA HIS A 5 6.24 12.91 -8.62
C HIS A 5 5.36 12.13 -9.60
N ARG A 6 4.88 12.84 -10.62
CA ARG A 6 3.87 12.39 -11.59
C ARG A 6 4.32 11.19 -12.45
N LYS A 7 5.58 10.76 -12.30
CA LYS A 7 6.23 9.68 -13.07
C LYS A 7 6.97 8.66 -12.20
N GLN A 8 6.78 8.66 -10.88
CA GLN A 8 7.35 7.59 -10.08
C GLN A 8 6.55 6.32 -10.36
N ARG A 9 7.23 5.29 -10.84
CA ARG A 9 6.69 3.95 -11.06
C ARG A 9 7.06 3.09 -9.86
N SER A 10 6.11 2.31 -9.38
CA SER A 10 6.37 1.29 -8.37
C SER A 10 5.59 0.03 -8.73
N ILE A 11 6.23 -1.11 -8.45
CA ILE A 11 5.64 -2.42 -8.63
C ILE A 11 5.72 -3.10 -7.28
N TYR A 12 4.61 -3.59 -6.78
CA TYR A 12 4.55 -4.42 -5.60
C TYR A 12 4.15 -5.82 -6.02
N ILE A 13 4.93 -6.79 -5.58
CA ILE A 13 4.74 -8.21 -5.88
C ILE A 13 4.47 -8.93 -4.57
N GLN A 14 3.45 -9.79 -4.58
CA GLN A 14 3.14 -10.62 -3.44
C GLN A 14 2.80 -12.03 -3.89
N THR A 15 3.38 -13.02 -3.22
CA THR A 15 2.98 -14.41 -3.36
C THR A 15 1.67 -14.63 -2.63
N VAL A 16 0.65 -15.10 -3.36
CA VAL A 16 -0.67 -15.41 -2.85
C VAL A 16 -0.94 -16.89 -3.06
N GLN A 17 -1.09 -17.62 -1.96
CA GLN A 17 -1.56 -19.00 -1.97
C GLN A 17 -3.07 -18.97 -1.85
N ALA A 18 -3.76 -19.33 -2.93
CA ALA A 18 -5.21 -19.46 -2.96
C ALA A 18 -5.56 -20.80 -3.59
N LEU A 19 -6.44 -21.55 -2.92
CA LEU A 19 -7.01 -22.77 -3.47
C LEU A 19 -8.08 -22.37 -4.49
N GLU A 20 -8.06 -23.03 -5.65
CA GLU A 20 -9.15 -22.91 -6.60
C GLU A 20 -10.39 -23.65 -6.11
N GLU A 21 -11.56 -23.26 -6.62
CA GLU A 21 -12.83 -23.90 -6.28
C GLU A 21 -12.79 -25.37 -6.69
N GLY A 22 -12.95 -26.27 -5.71
CA GLY A 22 -12.85 -27.71 -5.90
C GLY A 22 -11.44 -28.31 -5.74
N GLN A 23 -10.41 -27.49 -5.48
CA GLN A 23 -9.05 -27.99 -5.22
C GLN A 23 -8.90 -28.48 -3.76
N SER A 24 -8.37 -29.68 -3.58
CA SER A 24 -8.05 -30.24 -2.26
C SER A 24 -6.76 -29.66 -1.71
N ILE A 25 -6.73 -29.39 -0.39
CA ILE A 25 -5.50 -29.01 0.34
C ILE A 25 -4.41 -30.08 0.20
N GLN A 26 -4.81 -31.36 0.09
CA GLN A 26 -3.88 -32.49 0.04
C GLN A 26 -3.06 -32.52 -1.25
N ASP A 27 -3.61 -31.94 -2.33
CA ASP A 27 -2.97 -31.88 -3.65
C ASP A 27 -2.28 -30.53 -3.89
N PHE A 28 -2.33 -29.59 -2.93
CA PHE A 28 -1.75 -28.26 -3.05
C PHE A 28 -0.29 -28.24 -2.58
N ASN A 29 0.63 -27.97 -3.50
CA ASN A 29 2.03 -27.79 -3.21
C ASN A 29 2.32 -26.34 -2.78
N TRP A 30 2.40 -26.09 -1.48
CA TRP A 30 2.69 -24.78 -0.89
C TRP A 30 3.99 -24.12 -1.37
N GLN A 31 4.94 -24.89 -1.92
CA GLN A 31 6.20 -24.37 -2.44
C GLN A 31 6.11 -23.90 -3.89
N THR A 32 5.17 -24.42 -4.69
CA THR A 32 5.13 -24.16 -6.14
C THR A 32 3.77 -23.72 -6.66
N ASP A 33 2.69 -24.05 -5.96
CA ASP A 33 1.34 -23.63 -6.26
C ASP A 33 1.02 -22.25 -5.68
N GLY A 34 0.01 -21.63 -6.28
CA GLY A 34 -0.41 -20.27 -5.99
C GLY A 34 -0.09 -19.30 -7.12
N TYR A 35 -0.15 -18.03 -6.77
CA TYR A 35 -0.12 -16.92 -7.70
C TYR A 35 0.89 -15.90 -7.26
N LEU A 36 1.52 -15.24 -8.22
CA LEU A 36 2.06 -13.91 -7.98
C LEU A 36 1.00 -12.89 -8.29
N SER A 37 0.70 -12.06 -7.29
CA SER A 37 -0.15 -10.89 -7.44
C SER A 37 0.74 -9.68 -7.68
N PHE A 38 0.40 -8.92 -8.72
CA PHE A 38 1.09 -7.71 -9.08
C PHE A 38 0.18 -6.52 -8.83
N GLU A 39 0.71 -5.53 -8.11
CA GLU A 39 0.11 -4.22 -7.94
C GLU A 39 1.06 -3.19 -8.50
N VAL A 40 0.58 -2.40 -9.44
CA VAL A 40 1.43 -1.53 -10.20
C VAL A 40 0.89 -0.12 -10.14
N TYR A 41 1.79 0.84 -9.97
CA TYR A 41 1.50 2.26 -10.07
C TYR A 41 2.43 2.96 -11.07
N GLU A 42 1.84 3.80 -11.93
CA GLU A 42 2.55 4.83 -12.68
C GLU A 42 1.85 6.16 -12.42
N GLY A 43 2.39 6.93 -11.47
CA GLY A 43 1.71 8.12 -10.93
C GLY A 43 0.39 7.74 -10.26
N PHE A 44 -0.73 8.03 -10.95
CA PHE A 44 -2.10 7.72 -10.51
C PHE A 44 -2.81 6.72 -11.43
N ASN A 45 -2.09 6.11 -12.35
CA ASN A 45 -2.61 4.95 -13.07
C ASN A 45 -2.19 3.71 -12.29
N ALA A 46 -3.07 2.72 -12.23
CA ALA A 46 -2.77 1.47 -11.57
C ALA A 46 -3.22 0.27 -12.39
N TRP A 47 -2.47 -0.81 -12.26
CA TRP A 47 -2.75 -2.08 -12.90
C TRP A 47 -2.65 -3.18 -11.85
N SER A 48 -3.49 -4.20 -12.02
CA SER A 48 -3.43 -5.41 -11.19
C SER A 48 -3.57 -6.65 -12.04
N GLY A 49 -2.99 -7.74 -11.58
CA GLY A 49 -3.13 -9.03 -12.23
C GLY A 49 -2.47 -10.12 -11.42
N ARG A 50 -2.73 -11.35 -11.81
CA ARG A 50 -2.13 -12.53 -11.20
C ARG A 50 -1.55 -13.43 -12.28
N VAL A 51 -0.41 -14.02 -11.98
CA VAL A 51 0.20 -15.07 -12.81
C VAL A 51 0.41 -16.30 -11.95
N ARG A 52 0.20 -17.49 -12.51
CA ARG A 52 0.45 -18.74 -11.80
C ARG A 52 1.94 -18.85 -11.47
N ARG A 53 2.25 -19.29 -10.25
CA ARG A 53 3.63 -19.43 -9.78
C ARG A 53 4.40 -20.54 -10.51
N GLN A 54 3.73 -21.48 -11.17
CA GLN A 54 4.39 -22.45 -12.04
C GLN A 54 4.87 -21.84 -13.36
N GLU A 55 4.25 -20.75 -13.82
CA GLU A 55 4.69 -19.96 -14.98
C GLU A 55 5.80 -18.97 -14.61
N TYR A 56 6.23 -18.98 -13.34
CA TYR A 56 7.29 -18.14 -12.80
C TYR A 56 8.61 -18.36 -13.53
N ARG A 57 9.17 -17.27 -14.07
CA ARG A 57 10.53 -17.29 -14.59
C ARG A 57 11.51 -17.07 -13.44
N LYS A 58 12.61 -17.82 -13.40
CA LYS A 58 13.62 -17.75 -12.32
C LYS A 58 14.19 -16.36 -12.07
N ASP A 59 14.09 -15.47 -13.06
CA ASP A 59 14.58 -14.12 -13.04
C ASP A 59 13.50 -13.09 -12.61
N TRP A 60 12.28 -13.52 -12.29
CA TRP A 60 11.24 -12.63 -11.79
C TRP A 60 11.58 -12.09 -10.38
N PRO A 61 11.09 -10.89 -10.04
CA PRO A 61 11.48 -10.23 -8.80
C PRO A 61 10.81 -10.88 -7.59
N HIS A 62 11.47 -10.76 -6.44
CA HIS A 62 10.96 -11.28 -5.16
C HIS A 62 9.74 -10.50 -4.66
N ASP A 63 9.05 -11.06 -3.67
CA ASP A 63 7.98 -10.35 -2.96
C ASP A 63 8.50 -9.02 -2.38
N GLY A 64 7.65 -8.00 -2.42
CA GLY A 64 7.96 -6.64 -1.96
C GLY A 64 7.88 -5.57 -3.04
N GLU A 65 8.33 -4.37 -2.70
CA GLU A 65 8.40 -3.23 -3.62
C GLU A 65 9.65 -3.35 -4.51
N GLN A 66 9.43 -3.26 -5.81
CA GLN A 66 10.44 -3.37 -6.84
C GLN A 66 10.69 -2.01 -7.48
N HIS A 67 11.98 -1.67 -7.61
CA HIS A 67 12.44 -0.43 -8.23
C HIS A 67 13.16 -0.65 -9.57
N ASP A 68 13.50 -1.90 -9.92
CA ASP A 68 13.96 -2.24 -11.27
C ASP A 68 12.77 -2.37 -12.22
N LEU A 69 12.60 -1.34 -13.04
CA LEU A 69 11.47 -1.17 -13.95
C LEU A 69 11.77 -1.70 -15.36
N SER A 70 12.96 -2.28 -15.61
CA SER A 70 13.34 -2.76 -16.95
C SER A 70 12.42 -3.88 -17.48
N ARG A 71 11.84 -4.67 -16.56
CA ARG A 71 10.92 -5.79 -16.84
C ARG A 71 9.44 -5.37 -16.88
N PHE A 72 9.17 -4.11 -16.60
CA PHE A 72 7.82 -3.59 -16.37
C PHE A 72 6.95 -3.54 -17.63
N ASP A 73 7.55 -3.22 -18.78
CA ASP A 73 6.82 -3.05 -20.04
C ASP A 73 6.22 -4.38 -20.54
N GLU A 74 6.85 -5.52 -20.22
CA GLU A 74 6.27 -6.84 -20.49
C GLU A 74 5.14 -7.17 -19.51
N LEU A 75 5.32 -6.80 -18.24
CA LEU A 75 4.33 -7.04 -17.19
C LEU A 75 3.02 -6.28 -17.47
N ILE A 76 3.06 -4.98 -17.76
CA ILE A 76 1.82 -4.20 -18.01
C ILE A 76 0.97 -4.82 -19.11
N LYS A 77 1.57 -5.42 -20.15
CA LYS A 77 0.84 -6.03 -21.28
C LYS A 77 -0.08 -7.19 -20.84
N ILE A 78 0.22 -7.84 -19.72
CA ILE A 78 -0.57 -8.94 -19.17
C ILE A 78 -1.42 -8.52 -17.96
N LEU A 79 -1.21 -7.32 -17.41
CA LEU A 79 -2.02 -6.79 -16.31
C LEU A 79 -3.25 -6.05 -16.82
N ARG A 80 -4.28 -6.00 -16.00
CA ARG A 80 -5.49 -5.24 -16.29
C ARG A 80 -5.39 -3.84 -15.69
N PRO A 81 -5.68 -2.78 -16.45
CA PRO A 81 -5.79 -1.44 -15.89
C PRO A 81 -6.98 -1.37 -14.94
N ILE A 82 -6.81 -0.68 -13.82
CA ILE A 82 -7.88 -0.41 -12.87
C ILE A 82 -8.42 0.99 -13.16
N PRO A 83 -9.75 1.16 -13.38
CA PRO A 83 -10.33 2.49 -13.55
C PRO A 83 -10.07 3.38 -12.33
N LYS A 84 -9.71 4.65 -12.56
CA LYS A 84 -9.35 5.58 -11.48
C LYS A 84 -10.46 5.75 -10.44
N ASP A 85 -11.73 5.70 -10.86
CA ASP A 85 -12.88 5.83 -9.98
C ASP A 85 -13.06 4.65 -9.01
N LYS A 86 -12.49 3.48 -9.35
CA LYS A 86 -12.46 2.31 -8.47
C LYS A 86 -11.35 2.37 -7.44
N ILE A 87 -10.33 3.22 -7.65
CA ILE A 87 -9.18 3.38 -6.76
C ILE A 87 -9.35 4.63 -5.88
N TYR A 88 -9.74 5.74 -6.49
CA TYR A 88 -9.72 7.06 -5.89
C TYR A 88 -11.15 7.59 -5.75
N PRO A 89 -11.68 7.67 -4.52
CA PRO A 89 -13.01 8.22 -4.29
C PRO A 89 -13.03 9.72 -4.59
N GLU A 90 -14.22 10.25 -4.86
CA GLU A 90 -14.42 11.71 -4.90
C GLU A 90 -14.06 12.32 -3.54
N PHE A 91 -13.59 13.56 -3.55
CA PHE A 91 -13.19 14.27 -2.34
C PHE A 91 -14.39 15.01 -1.73
N PRO A 92 -14.94 14.56 -0.59
CA PRO A 92 -16.00 15.28 0.12
C PRO A 92 -15.41 16.48 0.87
N ALA A 93 -15.37 17.63 0.20
CA ALA A 93 -14.71 18.85 0.69
C ALA A 93 -15.26 19.40 2.02
N GLU A 94 -16.50 19.04 2.37
CA GLU A 94 -17.14 19.44 3.64
C GLU A 94 -16.81 18.47 4.80
N GLU A 95 -16.39 17.24 4.50
CA GLU A 95 -16.11 16.21 5.51
C GLU A 95 -14.63 16.06 5.82
N LEU A 96 -13.76 16.23 4.81
CA LEU A 96 -12.34 15.87 4.91
C LEU A 96 -11.41 17.05 4.72
N THR A 97 -10.33 17.06 5.49
CA THR A 97 -9.27 18.05 5.40
C THR A 97 -8.42 17.83 4.14
N ARG A 98 -8.30 18.86 3.29
CA ARG A 98 -7.37 18.84 2.15
C ARG A 98 -5.95 19.17 2.61
N TYR A 99 -4.99 18.33 2.26
CA TYR A 99 -3.57 18.58 2.53
C TYR A 99 -3.06 19.80 1.75
N LYS A 100 -2.37 20.70 2.45
CA LYS A 100 -1.71 21.88 1.87
C LYS A 100 -0.21 21.81 2.16
N PRO A 101 0.66 21.62 1.14
CA PRO A 101 2.10 21.44 1.33
C PRO A 101 2.78 22.60 2.08
N GLU A 102 2.26 23.82 1.95
CA GLU A 102 2.79 25.03 2.57
C GLU A 102 2.66 25.04 4.10
N GLN A 103 1.80 24.20 4.67
CA GLN A 103 1.56 24.11 6.11
C GLN A 103 2.49 23.10 6.80
N ASP A 104 3.21 22.28 6.04
CA ASP A 104 4.10 21.26 6.59
C ASP A 104 5.54 21.79 6.72
N ARG A 105 6.00 21.95 7.96
CA ARG A 105 7.35 22.44 8.29
C ARG A 105 8.38 21.31 8.40
N ASN A 106 8.02 20.07 8.07
CA ASN A 106 8.95 18.94 8.16
C ASN A 106 9.99 18.97 7.02
N THR A 107 11.26 18.92 7.38
CA THR A 107 12.40 18.89 6.44
C THR A 107 12.33 17.73 5.44
N HIS A 108 11.73 16.60 5.81
CA HIS A 108 11.64 15.41 4.95
C HIS A 108 10.31 15.31 4.18
N GLY A 109 9.42 16.28 4.36
CA GLY A 109 8.05 16.22 3.83
C GLY A 109 7.19 15.11 4.46
N PRO A 110 5.93 14.99 4.01
CA PRO A 110 4.99 13.99 4.52
C PRO A 110 5.32 12.58 4.00
N TYR A 111 4.77 11.58 4.68
CA TYR A 111 4.59 10.25 4.11
C TYR A 111 3.27 10.22 3.35
N LEU A 112 3.32 9.91 2.05
CA LEU A 112 2.13 9.85 1.19
C LEU A 112 1.70 8.39 1.07
N LYS A 113 0.65 8.01 1.81
CA LYS A 113 0.11 6.66 1.77
C LYS A 113 -0.78 6.49 0.53
N ALA A 114 -0.46 5.48 -0.29
CA ALA A 114 -1.26 5.07 -1.43
C ALA A 114 -2.31 4.02 -1.02
N PRO A 115 -3.41 3.88 -1.79
CA PRO A 115 -4.30 2.73 -1.66
C PRO A 115 -3.52 1.41 -1.81
N LYS A 116 -3.97 0.33 -1.16
CA LYS A 116 -3.40 -1.01 -1.35
C LYS A 116 -4.27 -1.79 -2.34
N LEU A 117 -3.74 -2.19 -3.49
CA LEU A 117 -4.53 -2.84 -4.55
C LEU A 117 -4.73 -4.34 -4.30
N GLY A 118 -4.06 -4.94 -3.31
CA GLY A 118 -4.00 -6.41 -3.13
C GLY A 118 -5.32 -7.12 -2.93
N HIS A 119 -6.39 -6.37 -2.64
CA HIS A 119 -7.74 -6.89 -2.50
C HIS A 119 -8.69 -6.43 -3.61
N TYR A 120 -8.22 -5.66 -4.60
CA TYR A 120 -9.06 -5.22 -5.71
C TYR A 120 -9.64 -6.43 -6.45
N GLN A 121 -10.96 -6.41 -6.61
CA GLN A 121 -11.70 -7.38 -7.40
C GLN A 121 -12.47 -6.64 -8.47
N GLU A 122 -12.38 -7.13 -9.71
CA GLU A 122 -13.04 -6.52 -10.84
C GLU A 122 -14.56 -6.41 -10.61
N GLY A 123 -15.12 -5.23 -10.90
CA GLY A 123 -16.54 -4.94 -10.69
C GLY A 123 -16.93 -4.57 -9.25
N ARG A 124 -15.99 -4.49 -8.30
CA ARG A 124 -16.24 -4.00 -6.94
C ARG A 124 -15.64 -2.61 -6.73
N ASP A 125 -16.35 -1.79 -5.95
CA ASP A 125 -15.91 -0.44 -5.54
C ASP A 125 -15.18 -0.47 -4.20
N ASP A 126 -14.74 -1.66 -3.76
CA ASP A 126 -14.26 -1.89 -2.41
C ASP A 126 -13.02 -1.06 -2.10
N LEU A 127 -12.15 -0.82 -3.08
CA LEU A 127 -10.92 -0.07 -2.89
C LEU A 127 -11.16 1.43 -2.66
N ALA A 128 -11.93 2.10 -3.52
CA ALA A 128 -12.29 3.51 -3.34
C ALA A 128 -13.06 3.73 -2.02
N VAL A 129 -13.98 2.82 -1.68
CA VAL A 129 -14.73 2.86 -0.42
C VAL A 129 -13.80 2.68 0.79
N ARG A 130 -12.87 1.72 0.74
CA ARG A 130 -11.86 1.51 1.80
C ARG A 130 -10.98 2.75 1.98
N MET A 131 -10.52 3.36 0.89
CA MET A 131 -9.70 4.57 0.94
C MET A 131 -10.47 5.73 1.58
N LEU A 132 -11.75 5.91 1.22
CA LEU A 132 -12.60 6.95 1.81
C LEU A 132 -12.84 6.71 3.31
N ASN A 133 -13.12 5.47 3.69
CA ASN A 133 -13.29 5.09 5.09
C ASN A 133 -12.01 5.32 5.90
N GLU A 134 -10.86 4.98 5.34
CA GLU A 134 -9.57 5.25 5.96
C GLU A 134 -9.34 6.76 6.16
N ALA A 135 -9.67 7.58 5.16
CA ALA A 135 -9.61 9.04 5.28
C ALA A 135 -10.52 9.56 6.41
N ARG A 136 -11.75 9.04 6.53
CA ARG A 136 -12.71 9.41 7.60
C ARG A 136 -12.23 9.01 9.00
N ILE A 137 -11.56 7.86 9.12
CA ILE A 137 -10.94 7.43 10.38
C ILE A 137 -9.85 8.43 10.77
N TYR A 138 -8.95 8.77 9.83
CA TYR A 138 -7.91 9.75 10.11
C TYR A 138 -8.44 11.15 10.42
N GLU A 139 -9.51 11.59 9.75
CA GLU A 139 -10.19 12.84 10.08
C GLU A 139 -10.76 12.83 11.50
N SER A 140 -11.30 11.69 11.94
CA SER A 140 -11.78 11.54 13.32
C SER A 140 -10.63 11.64 14.34
N ILE A 141 -9.49 11.02 14.03
CA ILE A 141 -8.26 11.13 14.85
C ILE A 141 -7.73 12.56 14.86
N LEU A 142 -7.86 13.30 13.75
CA LEU A 142 -7.42 14.70 13.68
C LEU A 142 -8.17 15.62 14.65
N ARG A 143 -9.45 15.33 14.91
CA ARG A 143 -10.27 16.08 15.88
C ARG A 143 -9.87 15.82 17.33
N SER A 144 -9.29 14.66 17.63
CA SER A 144 -8.78 14.31 18.96
C SER A 144 -7.42 13.60 18.84
N PRO A 145 -6.33 14.36 18.59
CA PRO A 145 -5.02 13.77 18.34
C PRO A 145 -4.50 12.97 19.53
N HIS A 146 -3.92 11.80 19.25
CA HIS A 146 -3.25 10.96 20.25
C HIS A 146 -1.74 10.92 20.00
N SER A 147 -0.92 11.02 21.05
CA SER A 147 0.55 11.07 20.93
C SER A 147 1.16 9.85 20.26
N ASN A 148 0.56 8.68 20.47
CA ASN A 148 1.04 7.39 19.93
C ASN A 148 0.41 7.00 18.59
N LEU A 149 -0.49 7.83 18.03
CA LEU A 149 -1.03 7.60 16.69
C LEU A 149 -0.35 8.52 15.68
N VAL A 150 -0.31 8.06 14.41
CA VAL A 150 0.26 8.88 13.33
C VAL A 150 -0.54 10.17 13.17
N LYS A 151 0.19 11.29 13.09
CA LYS A 151 -0.43 12.58 12.80
C LYS A 151 -0.88 12.62 11.34
N TYR A 152 -2.19 12.75 11.14
CA TYR A 152 -2.79 13.01 9.84
C TYR A 152 -2.62 14.47 9.43
N LEU A 153 -2.32 14.71 8.15
CA LEU A 153 -2.10 16.04 7.57
C LEU A 153 -3.17 16.42 6.53
N GLY A 154 -4.01 15.47 6.12
CA GLY A 154 -5.09 15.69 5.15
C GLY A 154 -5.00 14.77 3.92
N CYS A 155 -6.01 14.89 3.07
CA CYS A 155 -6.11 14.22 1.77
C CYS A 155 -5.30 14.98 0.71
N VAL A 156 -4.48 14.26 -0.06
CA VAL A 156 -3.97 14.78 -1.32
C VAL A 156 -5.06 14.60 -2.38
N VAL A 157 -5.44 15.71 -3.03
CA VAL A 157 -6.55 15.74 -3.99
C VAL A 157 -6.04 16.15 -5.36
N GLU A 158 -6.31 15.32 -6.37
CA GLU A 158 -6.09 15.59 -7.80
C GLU A 158 -7.40 15.32 -8.55
N GLU A 159 -7.77 16.18 -9.50
CA GLU A 159 -9.00 16.01 -10.31
C GLU A 159 -10.26 15.74 -9.44
N SER A 160 -10.38 16.43 -8.30
CA SER A 160 -11.48 16.28 -7.31
C SER A 160 -11.58 14.91 -6.64
N ARG A 161 -10.54 14.07 -6.71
CA ARG A 161 -10.48 12.75 -6.08
C ARG A 161 -9.37 12.67 -5.04
N VAL A 162 -9.58 11.87 -4.00
CA VAL A 162 -8.56 11.57 -3.00
C VAL A 162 -7.58 10.58 -3.61
N VAL A 163 -6.34 11.01 -3.86
CA VAL A 163 -5.31 10.17 -4.50
C VAL A 163 -4.29 9.61 -3.53
N ARG A 164 -4.01 10.30 -2.42
CA ARG A 164 -3.13 9.85 -1.33
C ARG A 164 -3.60 10.40 0.00
N LEU A 165 -3.21 9.76 1.10
CA LEU A 165 -3.34 10.30 2.45
C LEU A 165 -1.98 10.85 2.90
N ALA A 166 -1.93 12.12 3.28
CA ALA A 166 -0.72 12.74 3.80
C ALA A 166 -0.63 12.49 5.31
N LEU A 167 0.43 11.81 5.72
CA LEU A 167 0.72 11.46 7.11
C LEU A 167 2.06 12.05 7.51
N ARG A 168 2.27 12.31 8.81
CA ARG A 168 3.59 12.63 9.32
C ARG A 168 4.54 11.47 9.04
N ARG A 169 5.67 11.78 8.40
CA ARG A 169 6.76 10.82 8.18
C ARG A 169 7.51 10.59 9.50
N TYR A 170 7.73 9.32 9.83
CA TYR A 170 8.61 8.87 10.90
C TYR A 170 9.89 8.30 10.29
N THR A 171 10.97 8.29 11.07
CA THR A 171 12.30 7.88 10.60
C THR A 171 12.49 6.37 10.54
N LYS A 172 11.76 5.62 11.37
CA LYS A 172 11.94 4.18 11.56
C LYS A 172 10.59 3.54 11.91
N SER A 173 10.28 2.40 11.30
CA SER A 173 9.20 1.52 11.74
C SER A 173 9.70 0.56 12.83
N LEU A 174 8.78 -0.18 13.46
CA LEU A 174 9.17 -1.24 14.40
C LEU A 174 9.96 -2.35 13.68
N ASP A 175 9.59 -2.68 12.45
CA ASP A 175 10.28 -3.69 11.64
C ASP A 175 11.73 -3.27 11.34
N ASP A 176 11.92 -2.02 10.90
CA ASP A 176 13.27 -1.44 10.73
C ASP A 176 14.08 -1.46 12.03
N TYR A 177 13.39 -1.29 13.17
CA TYR A 177 14.02 -1.36 14.48
C TYR A 177 14.51 -2.76 14.81
N CYS A 178 13.64 -3.76 14.69
CA CYS A 178 13.97 -5.16 14.94
C CYS A 178 15.04 -5.72 13.98
N GLN A 179 15.11 -5.22 12.75
CA GLN A 179 16.10 -5.67 11.77
C GLN A 179 17.46 -4.95 11.91
N GLY A 180 17.47 -3.70 12.40
CA GLY A 180 18.67 -2.86 12.47
C GLY A 180 19.46 -2.95 13.79
N GLU A 181 18.87 -3.44 14.87
CA GLU A 181 19.55 -3.63 16.16
C GLU A 181 19.39 -5.06 16.62
N MET A 182 20.52 -5.69 17.01
CA MET A 182 20.50 -6.88 17.85
C MET A 182 19.81 -6.46 19.14
N LEU A 183 18.52 -6.74 19.27
CA LEU A 183 17.77 -6.43 20.49
C LEU A 183 18.56 -6.98 21.66
N ASP A 184 18.96 -6.11 22.59
CA ASP A 184 19.47 -6.58 23.88
C ASP A 184 18.41 -7.52 24.46
N GLN A 185 18.83 -8.73 24.83
CA GLN A 185 17.96 -9.79 25.34
C GLN A 185 17.08 -9.30 26.50
N SER A 186 17.51 -8.25 27.21
CA SER A 186 16.74 -7.59 28.27
C SER A 186 15.45 -6.89 27.79
N THR A 187 15.43 -6.34 26.57
CA THR A 187 14.27 -5.59 26.04
C THR A 187 13.19 -6.53 25.50
N PHE A 188 13.59 -7.70 24.99
CA PHE A 188 12.65 -8.72 24.53
C PHE A 188 11.93 -9.41 25.70
N GLN A 189 12.63 -9.65 26.80
CA GLN A 189 12.05 -10.28 28.00
C GLN A 189 10.92 -9.42 28.61
N TRP A 190 11.10 -8.09 28.66
CA TRP A 190 10.09 -7.19 29.22
C TRP A 190 8.78 -7.14 28.40
N LEU A 191 8.87 -7.32 27.07
CA LEU A 191 7.70 -7.38 26.18
C LEU A 191 6.93 -8.71 26.30
N VAL A 192 7.64 -9.80 26.61
CA VAL A 192 7.03 -11.13 26.86
C VAL A 192 6.34 -11.15 28.23
N ASP A 193 6.97 -10.57 29.25
CA ASP A 193 6.43 -10.53 30.62
C ASP A 193 5.18 -9.62 30.77
N CYS A 194 4.89 -8.77 29.77
CA CYS A 194 3.69 -7.91 29.75
C CYS A 194 2.49 -8.55 29.05
N LEU A 195 2.64 -9.75 28.47
CA LEU A 195 1.60 -10.47 27.76
C LEU A 195 1.01 -11.65 28.56
N ASP A 196 1.50 -11.88 29.78
CA ASP A 196 0.92 -12.74 30.81
C ASP A 196 0.14 -11.91 31.86
#